data_AF-A0A8T3SMF3-F1
#
_entry.id   AF-A0A8T3SMF3-F1
#
_cell.length_a   1.000
_cell.length_b   1.000
_cell.length_c   1.000
_cell.angle_alpha   90.00
_cell.angle_beta   90.00
_cell.angle_gamma   90.00
#
_symmetry.space_group_name_H-M   'P 1'
#
loop_
_entity.id
_entity.type
_entity.pdbx_description
1 polymer ?
#
loop_
_entity_poly.entity_id
_entity_poly.type
_entity_poly.pdbx_seq_one_letter_code
_entity_poly.pdbx_strand_id
1 'polypeptide(L)'
;MRRSGTVEAGIEELVRDRRAWMTRLTTRIAEGPRGPWLRALAAALTLSAGLIHLAQISVHLAESWMFAVFFVGVGIIQVVAAGLVLLRPWPRIWFVLGIVGSGLTIAIWVVSRTSGLPIGPNPGAAEALGTADAGSSLLEALTIALLALWLIQDSAWIRRGALMAAMASLAFGGLWLLARASGSFDPDPRATTFLPELADRVVAPLVSAVAVSLGLLAGREPLQRHRWWRSSLRSAVVLVFGASLGLALVTLPAQAAQNGDCQYAPIAAEAGFGHEHLPAPIPISRGTSRFLPLLTLVACGPRPVTVDAAVTLNSRSSGATVLDYWLLPAGQAIPQAGINRQRSGAERIGPVQLDAGERRELVVRVVGNGGAFALDSIRLSYRQDGTHGTFGFATFLRLCSPSNCAP
;
A
#
# COMPACT_ATOMS: atom_id res chain seq x y z
N MET A 1 -41.45 45.66 14.95
CA MET A 1 -41.32 44.28 15.49
C MET A 1 -41.81 43.24 14.47
N ARG A 2 -41.09 43.00 13.36
CA ARG A 2 -41.52 42.05 12.30
C ARG A 2 -40.40 41.10 11.79
N ARG A 3 -39.27 41.03 12.51
CA ARG A 3 -38.08 40.22 12.14
C ARG A 3 -37.90 38.91 12.95
N SER A 4 -38.67 38.67 14.02
CA SER A 4 -38.51 37.47 14.85
C SER A 4 -39.14 36.21 14.25
N GLY A 5 -40.33 36.34 13.65
CA GLY A 5 -41.09 35.18 13.13
C GLY A 5 -40.44 34.43 11.97
N THR A 6 -39.56 35.07 11.18
CA THR A 6 -38.85 34.42 10.08
C THR A 6 -37.64 33.61 10.56
N VAL A 7 -37.03 34.00 11.69
CA VAL A 7 -35.88 33.30 12.27
C VAL A 7 -36.35 32.06 13.03
N GLU A 8 -37.42 32.18 13.83
CA GLU A 8 -38.03 31.03 14.52
C GLU A 8 -38.55 29.98 13.53
N ALA A 9 -39.25 30.40 12.46
CA ALA A 9 -39.73 29.48 11.43
C ALA A 9 -38.57 28.75 10.71
N GLY A 10 -37.47 29.44 10.42
CA GLY A 10 -36.27 28.83 9.82
C GLY A 10 -35.56 27.85 10.75
N ILE A 11 -35.50 28.14 12.06
CA ILE A 11 -34.93 27.23 13.06
C ILE A 11 -35.81 25.98 13.22
N GLU A 12 -37.14 26.12 13.24
CA GLU A 12 -38.06 24.99 13.33
C GLU A 12 -37.99 24.06 12.11
N GLU A 13 -37.85 24.63 10.91
CA GLU A 13 -37.67 23.87 9.68
C GLU A 13 -36.35 23.08 9.69
N LEU A 14 -35.25 23.73 10.09
CA LEU A 14 -33.94 23.07 10.20
C LEU A 14 -33.94 21.96 11.26
N VAL A 15 -34.61 22.17 12.40
CA VAL A 15 -34.77 21.17 13.47
C VAL A 15 -35.66 20.00 13.02
N ARG A 16 -36.73 20.27 12.28
CA ARG A 16 -37.65 19.26 11.73
C ARG A 16 -36.93 18.40 10.69
N ASP A 17 -36.16 19.04 9.81
CA ASP A 17 -35.38 18.37 8.78
C ASP A 17 -34.27 17.51 9.39
N ARG A 18 -33.57 18.03 10.42
CA ARG A 18 -32.61 17.24 11.23
C ARG A 18 -33.27 16.03 11.90
N ARG A 19 -34.45 16.18 12.51
CA ARG A 19 -35.18 15.06 13.14
C ARG A 19 -35.62 14.02 12.10
N ALA A 20 -36.11 14.46 10.95
CA ALA A 20 -36.49 13.57 9.86
C ALA A 20 -35.28 12.82 9.29
N TRP A 21 -34.13 13.49 9.17
CA TRP A 21 -32.87 12.89 8.73
C TRP A 21 -32.32 11.87 9.73
N MET A 22 -32.27 12.22 11.02
CA MET A 22 -31.88 11.30 12.10
C MET A 22 -32.77 10.07 12.14
N THR A 23 -34.09 10.24 12.04
CA THR A 23 -35.06 9.13 12.00
C THR A 23 -34.80 8.21 10.80
N ARG A 24 -34.49 8.77 9.62
CA ARG A 24 -34.11 7.96 8.45
C ARG A 24 -32.83 7.15 8.66
N LEU A 25 -31.87 7.66 9.44
CA LEU A 25 -30.60 6.98 9.74
C LEU A 25 -30.70 5.90 10.82
N THR A 26 -31.60 6.08 11.79
CA THR A 26 -31.82 5.13 12.88
C THR A 26 -32.82 4.03 12.54
N THR A 27 -33.52 4.13 11.40
CA THR A 27 -34.37 3.05 10.91
C THR A 27 -33.55 1.88 10.38
N ARG A 28 -34.04 0.66 10.66
CA ARG A 28 -33.52 -0.56 10.03
C ARG A 28 -34.07 -0.67 8.61
N ILE A 29 -33.21 -1.02 7.66
CA ILE A 29 -33.65 -1.36 6.31
C ILE A 29 -34.17 -2.79 6.32
N ALA A 30 -35.36 -3.01 5.76
CA ALA A 30 -35.79 -4.36 5.40
C ALA A 30 -34.86 -4.89 4.29
N GLU A 31 -34.11 -5.94 4.58
CA GLU A 31 -33.15 -6.49 3.62
C GLU A 31 -33.85 -7.27 2.53
N GLY A 32 -33.66 -6.84 1.28
CA GLY A 32 -34.03 -7.65 0.12
C GLY A 32 -33.13 -8.88 -0.05
N PRO A 33 -33.42 -9.76 -1.02
CA PRO A 33 -32.71 -11.04 -1.21
C PRO A 33 -31.18 -10.91 -1.42
N ARG A 34 -30.73 -9.76 -1.92
CA ARG A 34 -29.30 -9.44 -2.18
C ARG A 34 -28.58 -8.90 -0.93
N GLY A 35 -29.33 -8.37 0.04
CA GLY A 35 -28.80 -7.67 1.21
C GLY A 35 -27.80 -8.48 2.03
N PRO A 36 -28.11 -9.74 2.40
CA PRO A 36 -27.19 -10.58 3.17
C PRO A 36 -25.84 -10.81 2.47
N TRP A 37 -25.84 -10.97 1.14
CA TRP A 37 -24.62 -11.19 0.36
C TRP A 37 -23.74 -9.94 0.30
N LEU A 38 -24.36 -8.77 0.08
CA LEU A 38 -23.66 -7.49 0.10
C LEU A 38 -23.01 -7.23 1.46
N ARG A 39 -23.73 -7.50 2.57
CA ARG A 39 -23.18 -7.37 3.92
C ARG A 39 -22.04 -8.34 4.20
N ALA A 40 -22.21 -9.61 3.83
CA ALA A 40 -21.19 -10.63 4.04
C ALA A 40 -19.89 -10.29 3.28
N LEU A 41 -20.00 -9.87 2.03
CA LEU A 41 -18.85 -9.41 1.24
C LEU A 41 -18.22 -8.16 1.85
N ALA A 42 -19.01 -7.14 2.21
CA ALA A 42 -18.48 -5.93 2.82
C ALA A 42 -17.76 -6.23 4.14
N ALA A 43 -18.32 -7.08 4.99
CA ALA A 43 -17.70 -7.51 6.24
C ALA A 43 -16.38 -8.26 6.01
N ALA A 44 -16.34 -9.17 5.02
CA ALA A 44 -15.12 -9.89 4.66
C ALA A 44 -14.00 -8.93 4.24
N LEU A 45 -14.29 -7.99 3.33
CA LEU A 45 -13.33 -7.02 2.84
C LEU A 45 -12.88 -6.06 3.95
N THR A 46 -13.81 -5.61 4.79
CA THR A 46 -13.52 -4.75 5.95
C THR A 46 -12.60 -5.46 6.94
N LEU A 47 -12.87 -6.74 7.24
CA LEU A 47 -12.03 -7.55 8.13
C LEU A 47 -10.61 -7.67 7.58
N SER A 48 -10.48 -8.01 6.30
CA SER A 48 -9.18 -8.15 5.67
C SER A 48 -8.40 -6.83 5.63
N ALA A 49 -9.06 -5.70 5.34
CA ALA A 49 -8.42 -4.38 5.44
C ALA A 49 -7.94 -4.10 6.88
N GLY A 50 -8.78 -4.40 7.88
CA GLY A 50 -8.42 -4.22 9.29
C GLY A 50 -7.23 -5.08 9.70
N LEU A 51 -7.16 -6.33 9.26
CA LEU A 51 -6.02 -7.21 9.51
C LEU A 51 -4.74 -6.70 8.84
N ILE A 52 -4.81 -6.15 7.64
CA ILE A 52 -3.66 -5.52 6.98
C ILE A 52 -3.22 -4.28 7.76
N HIS A 53 -4.13 -3.42 8.21
CA HIS A 53 -3.77 -2.26 9.04
C HIS A 53 -3.09 -2.67 10.35
N LEU A 54 -3.63 -3.68 11.04
CA LEU A 54 -3.00 -4.24 12.26
C LEU A 54 -1.64 -4.88 11.96
N ALA A 55 -1.47 -5.49 10.79
CA ALA A 55 -0.18 -6.02 10.38
C ALA A 55 0.89 -4.93 10.42
N GLN A 56 0.57 -3.73 9.92
CA GLN A 56 1.53 -2.64 9.71
C GLN A 56 1.97 -1.88 10.97
N ILE A 57 1.48 -2.27 12.15
CA ILE A 57 1.79 -1.60 13.42
C ILE A 57 3.30 -1.58 13.69
N SER A 58 3.98 -2.73 13.59
CA SER A 58 5.40 -2.86 13.95
C SER A 58 6.31 -2.01 13.05
N VAL A 59 6.03 -1.98 11.75
CA VAL A 59 6.78 -1.17 10.77
C VAL A 59 6.63 0.30 11.09
N HIS A 60 5.39 0.77 11.28
CA HIS A 60 5.15 2.18 11.56
C HIS A 60 5.54 2.58 12.98
N LEU A 61 5.60 1.65 13.94
CA LEU A 61 6.11 1.94 15.28
C LEU A 61 7.60 2.26 15.26
N ALA A 62 8.37 1.64 14.35
CA ALA A 62 9.77 1.97 14.13
C ALA A 62 9.97 3.35 13.48
N GLU A 63 8.96 3.88 12.79
CA GLU A 63 9.00 5.21 12.15
C GLU A 63 8.46 6.32 13.06
N SER A 64 7.30 6.10 13.66
CA SER A 64 6.63 7.03 14.54
C SER A 64 5.52 6.35 15.35
N TRP A 65 5.54 6.54 16.67
CA TRP A 65 4.47 6.05 17.54
C TRP A 65 3.07 6.55 17.12
N MET A 66 2.98 7.76 16.55
CA MET A 66 1.71 8.34 16.08
C MET A 66 1.11 7.52 14.92
N PHE A 67 1.96 7.09 13.98
CA PHE A 67 1.52 6.23 12.89
C PHE A 67 1.07 4.86 13.42
N ALA A 68 1.83 4.25 14.34
CA ALA A 68 1.41 3.00 14.97
C ALA A 68 0.04 3.09 15.65
N VAL A 69 -0.23 4.17 16.40
CA VAL A 69 -1.54 4.40 17.04
C VAL A 69 -2.66 4.53 16.01
N PHE A 70 -2.41 5.23 14.89
CA PHE A 70 -3.37 5.33 13.79
C PHE A 70 -3.72 3.93 13.22
N PHE A 71 -2.72 3.11 12.90
CA PHE A 71 -2.93 1.76 12.37
C PHE A 71 -3.63 0.83 13.37
N VAL A 72 -3.30 0.91 14.67
CA VAL A 72 -4.04 0.21 15.74
C VAL A 72 -5.50 0.63 15.73
N GLY A 73 -5.76 1.94 15.74
CA GLY A 73 -7.11 2.50 15.81
C GLY A 73 -7.97 2.07 14.62
N VAL A 74 -7.49 2.32 13.40
CA VAL A 74 -8.20 1.95 12.16
C VAL A 74 -8.41 0.44 12.08
N GLY A 75 -7.37 -0.34 12.37
CA GLY A 75 -7.43 -1.80 12.34
C GLY A 75 -8.47 -2.38 13.30
N ILE A 76 -8.49 -1.94 14.56
CA ILE A 76 -9.49 -2.38 15.55
C ILE A 76 -10.89 -1.95 15.12
N ILE A 77 -11.08 -0.69 14.70
CA ILE A 77 -12.37 -0.18 14.24
C ILE A 77 -12.91 -1.05 13.10
N GLN A 78 -12.07 -1.43 12.14
CA GLN A 78 -12.46 -2.25 11.00
C GLN A 78 -12.77 -3.69 11.38
N VAL A 79 -11.97 -4.33 12.24
CA VAL A 79 -12.26 -5.68 12.74
C VAL A 79 -13.59 -5.72 13.49
N VAL A 80 -13.83 -4.74 14.36
CA VAL A 80 -15.09 -4.62 15.10
C VAL A 80 -16.25 -4.34 14.12
N ALA A 81 -16.09 -3.39 13.21
CA ALA A 81 -17.11 -3.05 12.22
C ALA A 81 -17.48 -4.24 11.34
N ALA A 82 -16.52 -5.06 10.91
CA ALA A 82 -16.76 -6.28 10.16
C ALA A 82 -17.65 -7.27 10.95
N GLY A 83 -17.33 -7.50 12.22
CA GLY A 83 -18.15 -8.32 13.12
C GLY A 83 -19.56 -7.76 13.27
N LEU A 84 -19.70 -6.44 13.45
CA LEU A 84 -21.00 -5.78 13.59
C LEU A 84 -21.84 -5.94 12.32
N VAL A 85 -21.30 -5.62 11.14
CA VAL A 85 -22.00 -5.71 9.84
C VAL A 85 -22.44 -7.14 9.54
N LEU A 86 -21.63 -8.14 9.90
CA LEU A 86 -21.93 -9.55 9.66
C LEU A 86 -23.02 -10.08 10.61
N LEU A 87 -22.90 -9.81 11.91
CA LEU A 87 -23.66 -10.52 12.95
C LEU A 87 -25.07 -9.96 13.17
N ARG A 88 -25.34 -8.69 12.87
CA ARG A 88 -26.67 -8.10 13.11
C ARG A 88 -27.12 -7.13 12.01
N PRO A 89 -28.43 -7.07 11.69
CA PRO A 89 -28.99 -6.01 10.87
C PRO A 89 -29.05 -4.72 11.71
N TRP A 90 -28.04 -3.87 11.54
CA TRP A 90 -27.93 -2.59 12.22
C TRP A 90 -28.73 -1.47 11.51
N PRO A 91 -29.05 -0.36 12.20
CA PRO A 91 -29.58 0.84 11.57
C PRO A 91 -28.68 1.38 10.44
N ARG A 92 -29.27 2.12 9.49
CA ARG A 92 -28.56 2.68 8.32
C ARG A 92 -27.26 3.41 8.68
N ILE A 93 -27.22 4.10 9.81
CA ILE A 93 -26.06 4.88 10.26
C ILE A 93 -24.75 4.09 10.27
N TRP A 94 -24.77 2.81 10.64
CA TRP A 94 -23.53 2.01 10.72
C TRP A 94 -22.89 1.78 9.36
N PHE A 95 -23.69 1.62 8.32
CA PHE A 95 -23.23 1.48 6.94
C PHE A 95 -22.68 2.80 6.41
N VAL A 96 -23.32 3.92 6.74
CA VAL A 96 -22.82 5.27 6.42
C VAL A 96 -21.49 5.53 7.12
N LEU A 97 -21.35 5.17 8.40
CA LEU A 97 -20.09 5.29 9.14
C LEU A 97 -18.99 4.42 8.53
N GLY A 98 -19.30 3.20 8.08
CA GLY A 98 -18.35 2.37 7.34
C GLY A 98 -17.87 3.04 6.04
N ILE A 99 -18.80 3.61 5.26
CA ILE A 99 -18.46 4.35 4.03
C ILE A 99 -17.57 5.55 4.32
N VAL A 100 -17.96 6.38 5.30
CA VAL A 100 -17.21 7.60 5.65
C VAL A 100 -15.85 7.24 6.23
N GLY A 101 -15.78 6.26 7.12
CA GLY A 101 -14.54 5.80 7.74
C GLY A 101 -13.53 5.29 6.70
N SER A 102 -13.96 4.35 5.85
CA SER A 102 -13.11 3.86 4.75
C SER A 102 -12.73 4.98 3.77
N GLY A 103 -13.64 5.91 3.49
CA GLY A 103 -13.34 7.06 2.63
C GLY A 103 -12.28 7.98 3.23
N LEU A 104 -12.30 8.18 4.55
CA LEU A 104 -11.28 8.96 5.26
C LEU A 104 -9.93 8.26 5.25
N THR A 105 -9.86 6.94 5.47
CA THR A 105 -8.60 6.19 5.37
C THR A 105 -7.98 6.32 3.97
N ILE A 106 -8.79 6.10 2.92
CA ILE A 106 -8.33 6.25 1.53
C ILE A 106 -7.89 7.68 1.25
N ALA A 107 -8.61 8.70 1.73
CA ALA A 107 -8.22 10.10 1.54
C ALA A 107 -6.86 10.41 2.19
N ILE A 108 -6.63 9.93 3.41
CA ILE A 108 -5.34 10.06 4.10
C ILE A 108 -4.23 9.37 3.30
N TRP A 109 -4.47 8.16 2.80
CA TRP A 109 -3.53 7.43 1.94
C TRP A 109 -3.23 8.17 0.64
N VAL A 110 -4.24 8.71 -0.06
CA VAL A 110 -4.02 9.50 -1.28
C VAL A 110 -3.15 10.72 -0.98
N VAL A 111 -3.42 11.43 0.11
CA VAL A 111 -2.61 12.59 0.52
C VAL A 111 -1.17 12.18 0.81
N SER A 112 -0.93 11.09 1.57
CA SER A 112 0.43 10.63 1.87
C SER A 112 1.21 10.25 0.61
N ARG A 113 0.55 9.69 -0.42
CA ARG A 113 1.18 9.27 -1.68
C ARG A 113 1.34 10.38 -2.72
N THR A 114 0.67 11.53 -2.55
CA THR A 114 0.68 12.63 -3.55
C THR A 114 1.42 13.86 -3.06
N SER A 115 0.96 14.47 -1.97
CA SER A 115 1.55 15.68 -1.40
C SER A 115 2.35 15.42 -0.13
N GLY A 116 2.33 14.19 0.39
CA GLY A 116 2.83 13.86 1.72
C GLY A 116 1.88 14.30 2.83
N LEU A 117 2.07 13.73 4.01
CA LEU A 117 1.30 14.09 5.20
C LEU A 117 1.78 15.43 5.77
N PRO A 118 0.88 16.26 6.35
CA PRO A 118 1.27 17.54 6.94
C PRO A 118 1.99 17.39 8.29
N ILE A 119 1.93 16.20 8.89
CA ILE A 119 2.52 15.86 10.19
C ILE A 119 3.20 14.49 10.09
N GLY A 120 4.21 14.26 10.93
CA GLY A 120 5.00 13.03 10.95
C GLY A 120 6.49 13.32 10.77
N PRO A 121 7.33 12.27 10.63
CA PRO A 121 8.78 12.42 10.51
C PRO A 121 9.21 13.21 9.27
N ASN A 122 8.44 13.12 8.18
CA ASN A 122 8.77 13.73 6.89
C ASN A 122 7.59 14.53 6.31
N PRO A 123 7.21 15.69 6.90
CA PRO A 123 6.07 16.45 6.45
C PRO A 123 6.19 16.92 5.00
N GLY A 124 5.11 16.82 4.22
CA GLY A 124 5.05 17.24 2.81
C GLY A 124 5.87 16.38 1.84
N ALA A 125 6.53 15.32 2.32
CA ALA A 125 7.18 14.35 1.47
C ALA A 125 6.19 13.26 1.08
N ALA A 126 5.89 13.14 -0.22
CA ALA A 126 5.11 12.01 -0.71
C ALA A 126 5.88 10.70 -0.46
N GLU A 127 5.20 9.74 0.18
CA GLU A 127 5.74 8.41 0.48
C GLU A 127 5.43 7.43 -0.65
N ALA A 128 6.19 6.34 -0.73
CA ALA A 128 6.11 5.38 -1.83
C ALA A 128 4.84 4.50 -1.73
N LEU A 129 4.35 4.02 -2.87
CA LEU A 129 3.21 3.10 -2.92
C LEU A 129 3.63 1.70 -2.46
N GLY A 130 3.12 1.25 -1.32
CA GLY A 130 3.34 -0.10 -0.82
C GLY A 130 2.28 -1.08 -1.30
N THR A 131 2.64 -2.37 -1.34
CA THR A 131 1.67 -3.43 -1.70
C THR A 131 0.53 -3.51 -0.68
N ALA A 132 0.86 -3.50 0.61
CA ALA A 132 -0.12 -3.62 1.67
C ALA A 132 -1.07 -2.41 1.72
N ASP A 133 -0.55 -1.19 1.55
CA ASP A 133 -1.36 0.02 1.59
C ASP A 133 -2.33 0.09 0.38
N ALA A 134 -1.87 -0.20 -0.84
CA ALA A 134 -2.73 -0.24 -2.00
C ALA A 134 -3.76 -1.38 -1.91
N GLY A 135 -3.36 -2.53 -1.35
CA GLY A 135 -4.23 -3.68 -1.13
C GLY A 135 -5.34 -3.35 -0.14
N SER A 136 -5.01 -2.75 1.00
CA SER A 136 -5.99 -2.29 1.99
C SER A 136 -6.93 -1.23 1.42
N SER A 137 -6.41 -0.24 0.69
CA SER A 137 -7.19 0.82 0.04
C SER A 137 -8.17 0.25 -1.01
N LEU A 138 -7.77 -0.78 -1.76
CA LEU A 138 -8.67 -1.50 -2.67
C LEU A 138 -9.82 -2.17 -1.91
N LEU A 139 -9.51 -2.91 -0.83
CA LEU A 139 -10.52 -3.59 -0.01
C LEU A 139 -11.51 -2.57 0.59
N GLU A 140 -11.03 -1.41 1.03
CA GLU A 140 -11.84 -0.31 1.53
C GLU A 140 -12.73 0.31 0.44
N ALA A 141 -12.20 0.54 -0.76
CA ALA A 141 -12.98 1.09 -1.88
C ALA A 141 -14.11 0.14 -2.30
N LEU A 142 -13.82 -1.16 -2.35
CA LEU A 142 -14.82 -2.20 -2.63
C LEU A 142 -15.86 -2.31 -1.50
N THR A 143 -15.43 -2.16 -0.24
CA THR A 143 -16.33 -2.08 0.91
C THR A 143 -17.29 -0.90 0.76
N ILE A 144 -16.79 0.29 0.43
CA ILE A 144 -17.62 1.48 0.17
C ILE A 144 -18.68 1.18 -0.90
N ALA A 145 -18.28 0.59 -2.03
CA ALA A 145 -19.19 0.25 -3.11
C ALA A 145 -20.30 -0.72 -2.65
N LEU A 146 -19.95 -1.77 -1.90
CA LEU A 146 -20.91 -2.75 -1.41
C LEU A 146 -21.87 -2.18 -0.36
N LEU A 147 -21.38 -1.35 0.56
CA LEU A 147 -22.21 -0.68 1.56
C LEU A 147 -23.14 0.34 0.90
N ALA A 148 -22.67 1.08 -0.11
CA ALA A 148 -23.50 2.01 -0.88
C ALA A 148 -24.60 1.26 -1.66
N LEU A 149 -24.26 0.14 -2.30
CA LEU A 149 -25.23 -0.73 -2.97
C LEU A 149 -26.25 -1.32 -2.00
N TRP A 150 -25.85 -1.62 -0.76
CA TRP A 150 -26.77 -2.10 0.27
C TRP A 150 -27.76 -1.00 0.72
N LEU A 151 -27.32 0.26 0.76
CA LEU A 151 -28.17 1.40 1.09
C LEU A 151 -29.17 1.76 -0.02
N ILE A 152 -28.85 1.47 -1.28
CA ILE A 152 -29.74 1.66 -2.43
C ILE A 152 -30.79 0.55 -2.44
N GLN A 153 -32.08 0.90 -2.38
CA GLN A 153 -33.17 -0.09 -2.42
C GLN A 153 -33.75 -0.31 -3.82
N ASP A 154 -33.40 0.52 -4.80
CA ASP A 154 -33.90 0.40 -6.17
C ASP A 154 -33.11 -0.65 -6.97
N SER A 155 -33.82 -1.66 -7.48
CA SER A 155 -33.22 -2.78 -8.21
C SER A 155 -32.49 -2.40 -9.50
N ALA A 156 -32.93 -1.36 -10.21
CA ALA A 156 -32.28 -0.91 -11.44
C ALA A 156 -30.96 -0.20 -11.14
N TRP A 157 -30.94 0.61 -10.08
CA TRP A 157 -29.73 1.28 -9.59
C TRP A 157 -28.73 0.29 -8.99
N ILE A 158 -29.18 -0.70 -8.21
CA ILE A 158 -28.32 -1.78 -7.71
C ILE A 158 -27.62 -2.49 -8.88
N ARG A 159 -28.37 -2.84 -9.94
CA ARG A 159 -27.79 -3.50 -11.11
C ARG A 159 -26.72 -2.66 -11.79
N ARG A 160 -27.03 -1.38 -12.09
CA ARG A 160 -26.07 -0.47 -12.73
C ARG A 160 -24.84 -0.25 -11.86
N GLY A 161 -25.05 0.00 -10.57
CA GLY A 161 -23.98 0.21 -9.61
C GLY A 161 -23.09 -1.02 -9.43
N ALA A 162 -23.67 -2.22 -9.36
CA ALA A 162 -22.90 -3.46 -9.27
C ALA A 162 -22.04 -3.70 -10.53
N LEU A 163 -22.57 -3.42 -11.73
CA LEU A 163 -21.79 -3.49 -12.97
C LEU A 163 -20.66 -2.45 -13.00
N MET A 164 -20.92 -1.21 -12.61
CA MET A 164 -19.89 -0.18 -12.52
C MET A 164 -18.80 -0.56 -11.52
N ALA A 165 -19.17 -1.07 -10.34
CA ALA A 165 -18.24 -1.54 -9.33
C ALA A 165 -17.42 -2.74 -9.84
N ALA A 166 -18.02 -3.66 -10.59
CA ALA A 166 -17.30 -4.78 -11.21
C ALA A 166 -16.26 -4.29 -12.22
N MET A 167 -16.64 -3.36 -13.10
CA MET A 167 -15.71 -2.75 -14.06
C MET A 167 -14.59 -1.96 -13.38
N ALA A 168 -14.91 -1.18 -12.35
CA ALA A 168 -13.93 -0.45 -11.57
C ALA A 168 -12.95 -1.40 -10.86
N SER A 169 -13.44 -2.52 -10.33
CA SER A 169 -12.61 -3.57 -9.73
C SER A 169 -11.60 -4.09 -10.75
N LEU A 170 -12.07 -4.48 -11.95
CA LEU A 170 -11.21 -4.99 -13.03
C LEU A 170 -10.20 -3.94 -13.51
N ALA A 171 -10.63 -2.69 -13.67
CA ALA A 171 -9.75 -1.58 -14.05
C ALA A 171 -8.64 -1.37 -13.00
N PHE A 172 -8.98 -1.43 -11.71
CA PHE A 172 -7.99 -1.38 -10.63
C PHE A 172 -7.04 -2.57 -10.67
N GLY A 173 -7.53 -3.79 -10.90
CA GLY A 173 -6.66 -4.96 -11.09
C GLY A 173 -5.68 -4.78 -12.26
N GLY A 174 -6.12 -4.16 -13.36
CA GLY A 174 -5.25 -3.79 -14.47
C GLY A 174 -4.20 -2.74 -14.07
N LEU A 175 -4.61 -1.67 -13.38
CA LEU A 175 -3.70 -0.63 -12.88
C LEU A 175 -2.67 -1.19 -11.89
N TRP A 176 -3.07 -2.12 -11.01
CA TRP A 176 -2.18 -2.82 -10.10
C TRP A 176 -1.09 -3.57 -10.86
N LEU A 177 -1.47 -4.38 -11.86
CA LEU A 177 -0.52 -5.15 -12.67
C LEU A 177 0.41 -4.22 -13.47
N LEU A 178 -0.10 -3.09 -13.97
CA LEU A 178 0.72 -2.08 -14.63
C LEU A 178 1.72 -1.42 -13.68
N ALA A 179 1.28 -1.00 -12.49
CA ALA A 179 2.15 -0.40 -11.46
C ALA A 179 3.22 -1.38 -10.97
N ARG A 180 2.90 -2.68 -10.93
CA ARG A 180 3.87 -3.75 -10.67
C ARG A 180 4.88 -3.88 -11.80
N ALA A 181 4.41 -3.97 -13.04
CA ALA A 181 5.25 -4.11 -14.22
C ALA A 181 6.18 -2.91 -14.42
N SER A 182 5.75 -1.71 -14.05
CA SER A 182 6.56 -0.48 -14.09
C SER A 182 7.53 -0.33 -12.92
N GLY A 183 7.48 -1.22 -11.92
CA GLY A 183 8.31 -1.11 -10.71
C GLY A 183 7.85 -0.03 -9.73
N SER A 184 6.67 0.57 -9.95
CA SER A 184 6.13 1.70 -9.17
C SER A 184 5.74 1.36 -7.73
N PHE A 185 5.61 0.06 -7.42
CA PHE A 185 5.42 -0.40 -6.05
C PHE A 185 6.76 -0.47 -5.32
N ASP A 186 6.80 0.05 -4.10
CA ASP A 186 7.89 -0.23 -3.17
C ASP A 186 7.92 -1.74 -2.89
N PRO A 187 9.10 -2.38 -2.93
CA PRO A 187 9.19 -3.79 -2.67
C PRO A 187 8.90 -4.05 -1.20
N ASP A 188 7.73 -4.62 -0.91
CA ASP A 188 7.52 -5.28 0.38
C ASP A 188 8.55 -6.43 0.47
N PRO A 189 9.50 -6.39 1.41
CA PRO A 189 10.62 -7.33 1.50
C PRO A 189 10.18 -8.79 1.65
N ARG A 190 8.95 -9.00 2.16
CA ARG A 190 8.37 -10.34 2.32
C ARG A 190 7.72 -10.86 1.03
N ALA A 191 7.25 -9.98 0.15
CA ALA A 191 6.81 -10.38 -1.18
C ALA A 191 7.99 -10.75 -2.08
N THR A 192 9.19 -10.19 -1.84
CA THR A 192 10.36 -10.43 -2.71
C THR A 192 11.13 -11.71 -2.39
N THR A 193 11.00 -12.25 -1.18
CA THR A 193 11.82 -13.38 -0.71
C THR A 193 11.52 -14.69 -1.41
N PHE A 194 10.35 -14.84 -2.03
CA PHE A 194 10.10 -15.96 -2.93
C PHE A 194 9.38 -15.61 -4.24
N LEU A 195 8.45 -14.65 -4.28
CA LEU A 195 7.67 -14.38 -5.50
C LEU A 195 6.99 -13.01 -5.40
N PRO A 196 7.52 -11.91 -5.97
CA PRO A 196 6.74 -10.69 -6.16
C PRO A 196 5.41 -10.97 -6.91
N GLU A 197 5.37 -12.06 -7.68
CA GLU A 197 4.17 -12.61 -8.29
C GLU A 197 3.10 -13.11 -7.30
N LEU A 198 3.39 -13.44 -6.04
CA LEU A 198 2.40 -14.06 -5.15
C LEU A 198 1.27 -13.10 -4.78
N ALA A 199 1.60 -11.85 -4.46
CA ALA A 199 0.60 -10.82 -4.24
C ALA A 199 -0.24 -10.60 -5.50
N ASP A 200 0.38 -10.61 -6.68
CA ASP A 200 -0.30 -10.45 -7.96
C ASP A 200 -1.19 -11.66 -8.28
N ARG A 201 -0.73 -12.87 -7.94
CA ARG A 201 -1.48 -14.14 -7.99
C ARG A 201 -2.63 -14.18 -6.98
N VAL A 202 -2.67 -13.31 -5.98
CA VAL A 202 -3.80 -13.17 -5.03
C VAL A 202 -4.74 -12.03 -5.43
N VAL A 203 -4.20 -10.88 -5.85
CA VAL A 203 -4.98 -9.71 -6.24
C VAL A 203 -5.79 -9.96 -7.52
N ALA A 204 -5.20 -10.59 -8.53
CA ALA A 204 -5.91 -10.91 -9.77
C ALA A 204 -7.16 -11.79 -9.53
N PRO A 205 -7.08 -12.94 -8.83
CA PRO A 205 -8.26 -13.73 -8.54
C PRO A 205 -9.19 -13.05 -7.54
N LEU A 206 -8.69 -12.26 -6.58
CA LEU A 206 -9.55 -11.46 -5.69
C LEU A 206 -10.42 -10.49 -6.48
N VAL A 207 -9.80 -9.65 -7.30
CA VAL A 207 -10.49 -8.67 -8.15
C VAL A 207 -11.47 -9.36 -9.09
N SER A 208 -11.07 -10.49 -9.69
CA SER A 208 -11.93 -11.28 -10.56
C SER A 208 -13.12 -11.87 -9.80
N ALA A 209 -12.90 -12.42 -8.60
CA ALA A 209 -13.95 -13.00 -7.76
C ALA A 209 -14.95 -11.94 -7.29
N VAL A 210 -14.47 -10.73 -6.96
CA VAL A 210 -15.32 -9.59 -6.62
C VAL A 210 -16.14 -9.16 -7.83
N ALA A 211 -15.52 -9.00 -9.00
CA ALA A 211 -16.20 -8.62 -10.23
C ALA A 211 -17.28 -9.65 -10.61
N VAL A 212 -16.98 -10.95 -10.50
CA VAL A 212 -17.94 -12.04 -10.72
C VAL A 212 -19.09 -11.98 -9.70
N SER A 213 -18.79 -11.79 -8.41
CA SER A 213 -19.81 -11.66 -7.37
C SER A 213 -20.76 -10.50 -7.64
N LEU A 214 -20.22 -9.34 -8.01
CA LEU A 214 -20.98 -8.15 -8.38
C LEU A 214 -21.81 -8.38 -9.66
N GLY A 215 -21.26 -9.06 -10.67
CA GLY A 215 -21.99 -9.45 -11.88
C GLY A 215 -23.16 -10.40 -11.58
N LEU A 216 -22.96 -11.39 -10.71
CA LEU A 216 -24.02 -12.30 -10.26
C LEU A 216 -25.12 -11.55 -9.50
N LEU A 217 -24.76 -10.59 -8.65
CA LEU A 217 -25.71 -9.72 -7.93
C LEU A 217 -26.51 -8.80 -8.87
N ALA A 218 -25.90 -8.36 -9.97
CA ALA A 218 -26.52 -7.59 -11.04
C ALA A 218 -27.50 -8.42 -11.91
N GLY A 219 -27.47 -9.75 -11.80
CA GLY A 219 -28.34 -10.66 -12.56
C GLY A 219 -29.83 -10.38 -12.38
N ARG A 220 -30.62 -10.63 -13.44
CA ARG A 220 -32.09 -10.46 -13.41
C ARG A 220 -32.76 -11.48 -12.49
N GLU A 221 -33.88 -11.10 -11.88
CA GLU A 221 -34.68 -11.91 -10.95
C GLU A 221 -34.92 -13.38 -11.38
N PRO A 222 -35.22 -13.71 -12.66
CA PRO A 222 -35.44 -15.11 -13.07
C PRO A 222 -34.22 -16.01 -12.84
N LEU A 223 -33.01 -15.48 -13.07
CA LEU A 223 -31.76 -16.21 -12.88
C LEU A 223 -31.48 -16.47 -11.39
N GLN A 224 -31.83 -15.51 -10.52
CA GLN A 224 -31.56 -15.57 -9.08
C GLN A 224 -32.38 -16.63 -8.33
N ARG A 225 -33.48 -17.11 -8.94
CA ARG A 225 -34.32 -18.16 -8.37
C ARG A 225 -33.72 -19.56 -8.52
N HIS A 226 -32.79 -19.76 -9.46
CA HIS A 226 -32.17 -21.06 -9.66
C HIS A 226 -31.17 -21.41 -8.56
N ARG A 227 -31.15 -22.69 -8.17
CA ARG A 227 -30.20 -23.23 -7.18
C ARG A 227 -28.74 -23.04 -7.59
N TRP A 228 -28.43 -23.25 -8.87
CA TRP A 228 -27.06 -23.09 -9.38
C TRP A 228 -26.53 -21.67 -9.15
N TRP A 229 -27.36 -20.63 -9.37
CA TRP A 229 -26.97 -19.23 -9.13
C TRP A 229 -26.57 -19.01 -7.67
N ARG A 230 -27.35 -19.55 -6.72
CA ARG A 230 -27.07 -19.40 -5.27
C ARG A 230 -25.78 -20.11 -4.89
N SER A 231 -25.52 -21.29 -5.47
CA SER A 231 -24.26 -22.01 -5.27
C SER A 231 -23.08 -21.25 -5.87
N SER A 232 -23.21 -20.70 -7.08
CA SER A 232 -22.15 -19.90 -7.72
C SER A 232 -21.83 -18.64 -6.92
N LEU A 233 -22.84 -17.91 -6.44
CA LEU A 233 -22.61 -16.71 -5.63
C LEU A 233 -21.95 -17.08 -4.29
N ARG A 234 -22.38 -18.18 -3.64
CA ARG A 234 -21.73 -18.70 -2.43
C ARG A 234 -20.25 -18.99 -2.67
N SER A 235 -19.94 -19.74 -3.72
CA SER A 235 -18.55 -20.07 -4.06
C SER A 235 -17.73 -18.82 -4.36
N ALA A 236 -18.29 -17.84 -5.08
CA ALA A 236 -17.61 -16.59 -5.36
C ALA A 236 -17.35 -15.78 -4.08
N VAL A 237 -18.32 -15.71 -3.16
CA VAL A 237 -18.15 -15.02 -1.86
C VAL A 237 -17.11 -15.71 -0.99
N VAL A 238 -17.10 -17.04 -0.95
CA VAL A 238 -16.07 -17.83 -0.25
C VAL A 238 -14.70 -17.59 -0.87
N LEU A 239 -14.60 -17.51 -2.19
CA LEU A 239 -13.36 -17.20 -2.90
C LEU A 239 -12.87 -15.78 -2.59
N VAL A 240 -13.77 -14.79 -2.56
CA VAL A 240 -13.43 -13.42 -2.13
C VAL A 240 -12.88 -13.45 -0.71
N PHE A 241 -13.58 -14.08 0.23
CA PHE A 241 -13.12 -14.18 1.62
C PHE A 241 -11.75 -14.85 1.73
N GLY A 242 -11.57 -16.01 1.08
CA GLY A 242 -10.31 -16.74 1.08
C GLY A 242 -9.17 -15.95 0.44
N ALA A 243 -9.41 -15.26 -0.67
CA ALA A 243 -8.40 -14.45 -1.35
C ALA A 243 -8.07 -13.18 -0.55
N SER A 244 -9.04 -12.51 0.06
CA SER A 244 -8.81 -11.35 0.94
C SER A 244 -8.05 -11.75 2.21
N LEU A 245 -8.36 -12.91 2.80
CA LEU A 245 -7.59 -13.46 3.91
C LEU A 245 -6.18 -13.86 3.46
N GLY A 246 -6.04 -14.48 2.28
CA GLY A 246 -4.74 -14.79 1.69
C GLY A 246 -3.88 -13.54 1.48
N LEU A 247 -4.48 -12.43 1.02
CA LEU A 247 -3.79 -11.14 0.89
C LEU A 247 -3.33 -10.60 2.25
N ALA A 248 -4.19 -10.69 3.27
CA ALA A 248 -3.84 -10.31 4.64
C ALA A 248 -2.71 -11.20 5.22
N LEU A 249 -2.74 -12.51 4.95
CA LEU A 249 -1.72 -13.45 5.43
C LEU A 249 -0.37 -13.24 4.75
N VAL A 250 -0.36 -12.99 3.43
CA VAL A 250 0.87 -12.72 2.67
C VAL A 250 1.51 -11.38 3.09
N THR A 251 0.71 -10.46 3.63
CA THR A 251 1.19 -9.18 4.17
C THR A 251 1.55 -9.24 5.66
N LEU A 252 1.47 -10.41 6.32
CA LEU A 252 1.88 -10.62 7.72
C LEU A 252 3.19 -11.44 7.81
N PRO A 253 4.04 -11.23 8.83
CA PRO A 253 3.99 -10.20 9.89
C PRO A 253 4.80 -8.95 9.53
N ALA A 254 4.30 -7.69 9.63
CA ALA A 254 5.04 -6.50 9.17
C ALA A 254 6.44 -6.37 9.79
N GLN A 255 7.45 -6.18 8.94
CA GLN A 255 8.86 -6.10 9.26
C GLN A 255 9.49 -5.14 8.27
N ALA A 256 10.30 -4.22 8.79
CA ALA A 256 10.85 -3.10 8.03
C ALA A 256 11.79 -3.54 6.90
N ALA A 257 11.95 -2.68 5.89
CA ALA A 257 12.54 -2.94 4.57
C ALA A 257 14.07 -3.14 4.53
N GLN A 258 14.62 -3.73 5.58
CA GLN A 258 16.06 -3.81 5.79
C GLN A 258 16.55 -5.20 6.22
N ASN A 259 15.65 -6.17 6.49
CA ASN A 259 16.01 -7.51 6.98
C ASN A 259 17.07 -7.46 8.10
N GLY A 260 17.00 -6.48 9.01
CA GLY A 260 18.05 -6.19 9.98
C GLY A 260 18.38 -7.37 10.91
N ASP A 261 17.40 -8.23 11.18
CA ASP A 261 17.57 -9.43 11.99
C ASP A 261 17.90 -10.69 11.16
N CYS A 262 18.17 -10.53 9.86
CA CYS A 262 18.50 -11.63 8.94
C CYS A 262 17.46 -12.76 8.90
N GLN A 263 16.19 -12.45 9.17
CA GLN A 263 15.15 -13.48 9.37
C GLN A 263 14.65 -14.11 8.07
N TYR A 264 14.68 -13.39 6.95
CA TYR A 264 13.93 -13.82 5.76
C TYR A 264 14.75 -13.83 4.46
N ALA A 265 15.85 -13.07 4.37
CA ALA A 265 16.78 -13.14 3.23
C ALA A 265 18.23 -13.35 3.71
N PRO A 266 19.13 -13.90 2.86
CA PRO A 266 20.53 -14.07 3.23
C PRO A 266 21.33 -12.76 3.11
N ILE A 267 20.67 -11.63 2.82
CA ILE A 267 21.27 -10.30 2.80
C ILE A 267 20.42 -9.38 3.68
N ALA A 268 21.06 -8.64 4.57
CA ALA A 268 20.46 -7.54 5.31
C ALA A 268 21.02 -6.19 4.81
N ALA A 269 20.28 -5.12 5.03
CA ALA A 269 20.77 -3.76 4.91
C ALA A 269 20.84 -3.13 6.30
N GLU A 270 22.04 -2.73 6.71
CA GLU A 270 22.22 -1.82 7.82
C GLU A 270 22.10 -0.40 7.26
N ALA A 271 21.14 0.36 7.80
CA ALA A 271 20.76 1.67 7.27
C ALA A 271 21.95 2.63 7.23
N GLY A 272 22.25 3.17 6.04
CA GLY A 272 23.01 4.42 5.90
C GLY A 272 22.13 5.67 6.08
N PHE A 273 20.81 5.50 5.94
CA PHE A 273 19.76 6.52 6.07
C PHE A 273 18.49 5.87 6.65
N GLY A 274 17.98 6.40 7.77
CA GLY A 274 16.77 5.87 8.44
C GLY A 274 15.49 6.59 8.01
N HIS A 275 14.34 5.95 8.22
CA HIS A 275 13.01 6.56 8.04
C HIS A 275 12.73 7.70 9.05
N GLU A 276 13.43 7.68 10.19
CA GLU A 276 13.25 8.66 11.27
C GLU A 276 13.70 10.07 10.87
N HIS A 277 14.74 10.17 10.03
CA HIS A 277 15.25 11.43 9.49
C HIS A 277 15.76 11.23 8.06
N LEU A 278 15.03 11.73 7.06
CA LEU A 278 15.51 11.69 5.68
C LEU A 278 16.80 12.51 5.54
N PRO A 279 17.78 12.02 4.76
CA PRO A 279 19.01 12.78 4.52
C PRO A 279 18.73 14.08 3.77
N ALA A 280 19.53 15.10 4.08
CA ALA A 280 19.50 16.36 3.35
C ALA A 280 19.77 16.13 1.85
N PRO A 281 19.04 16.78 0.94
CA PRO A 281 19.27 16.67 -0.48
C PRO A 281 20.72 17.02 -0.87
N ILE A 282 21.35 16.20 -1.70
CA ILE A 282 22.75 16.36 -2.09
C ILE A 282 22.85 17.17 -3.39
N PRO A 283 23.61 18.28 -3.42
CA PRO A 283 23.80 19.08 -4.61
C PRO A 283 24.64 18.35 -5.67
N ILE A 284 24.13 18.29 -6.90
CA ILE A 284 24.84 17.74 -8.06
C ILE A 284 24.67 18.62 -9.31
N SER A 285 25.80 19.06 -9.88
CA SER A 285 25.80 19.86 -11.11
C SER A 285 25.50 19.02 -12.34
N ARG A 286 24.88 19.65 -13.34
CA ARG A 286 24.59 19.00 -14.63
C ARG A 286 25.87 18.46 -15.28
N GLY A 287 25.82 17.25 -15.82
CA GLY A 287 26.92 16.53 -16.46
C GLY A 287 27.98 15.98 -15.49
N THR A 288 27.87 16.24 -14.19
CA THR A 288 28.82 15.73 -13.19
C THR A 288 28.41 14.34 -12.75
N SER A 289 29.34 13.38 -12.78
CA SER A 289 29.13 12.06 -12.19
C SER A 289 29.59 12.02 -10.74
N ARG A 290 28.86 11.30 -9.89
CA ARG A 290 29.20 11.10 -8.48
C ARG A 290 28.79 9.69 -8.03
N PHE A 291 29.62 9.10 -7.17
CA PHE A 291 29.31 7.89 -6.41
C PHE A 291 28.73 8.30 -5.07
N LEU A 292 27.57 7.77 -4.72
CA LEU A 292 26.81 8.14 -3.53
C LEU A 292 26.50 6.88 -2.72
N PRO A 293 26.68 6.91 -1.39
CA PRO A 293 26.31 5.76 -0.56
C PRO A 293 24.79 5.59 -0.55
N LEU A 294 24.34 4.34 -0.52
CA LEU A 294 22.93 3.99 -0.35
C LEU A 294 22.71 3.35 1.02
N LEU A 295 23.40 2.24 1.28
CA LEU A 295 23.25 1.42 2.47
C LEU A 295 24.44 0.46 2.63
N THR A 296 24.57 -0.18 3.78
CA THR A 296 25.56 -1.22 4.01
C THR A 296 24.89 -2.58 3.87
N LEU A 297 25.34 -3.39 2.91
CA LEU A 297 24.89 -4.78 2.80
C LEU A 297 25.66 -5.67 3.77
N VAL A 298 24.93 -6.59 4.39
CA VAL A 298 25.47 -7.60 5.29
C VAL A 298 25.07 -8.98 4.76
N ALA A 299 26.04 -9.85 4.50
CA ALA A 299 25.75 -11.26 4.19
C ALA A 299 25.38 -12.00 5.48
N CYS A 300 24.13 -12.43 5.55
CA CYS A 300 23.54 -13.08 6.70
C CYS A 300 23.93 -14.57 6.78
N GLY A 301 24.14 -15.03 8.01
CA GLY A 301 24.37 -16.44 8.30
C GLY A 301 25.79 -16.91 7.94
N PRO A 302 26.05 -18.24 8.02
CA PRO A 302 27.39 -18.79 7.92
C PRO A 302 27.86 -19.05 6.49
N ARG A 303 27.03 -18.75 5.48
CA ARG A 303 27.29 -19.10 4.07
C ARG A 303 27.48 -17.82 3.25
N PRO A 304 28.37 -17.82 2.25
CA PRO A 304 28.56 -16.68 1.37
C PRO A 304 27.30 -16.43 0.54
N VAL A 305 27.17 -15.21 0.04
CA VAL A 305 26.08 -14.80 -0.85
C VAL A 305 26.65 -14.09 -2.05
N THR A 306 26.22 -14.48 -3.24
CA THR A 306 26.55 -13.75 -4.46
C THR A 306 25.44 -12.75 -4.74
N VAL A 307 25.74 -11.46 -4.77
CA VAL A 307 24.86 -10.46 -5.39
C VAL A 307 25.09 -10.59 -6.89
N ASP A 308 24.03 -10.77 -7.68
CA ASP A 308 24.09 -11.00 -9.14
C ASP A 308 23.76 -9.71 -9.94
N ALA A 309 22.87 -8.87 -9.43
CA ALA A 309 22.40 -7.67 -10.11
C ALA A 309 21.81 -6.65 -9.12
N ALA A 310 21.78 -5.39 -9.52
CA ALA A 310 21.07 -4.31 -8.85
C ALA A 310 20.32 -3.48 -9.88
N VAL A 311 19.03 -3.24 -9.64
CA VAL A 311 18.16 -2.46 -10.54
C VAL A 311 17.40 -1.40 -9.75
N THR A 312 17.22 -0.24 -10.36
CA THR A 312 16.34 0.81 -9.85
C THR A 312 14.90 0.33 -9.91
N LEU A 313 14.14 0.47 -8.82
CA LEU A 313 12.70 0.24 -8.82
C LEU A 313 11.94 1.54 -8.92
N ASN A 314 12.16 2.44 -7.95
CA ASN A 314 11.46 3.70 -7.85
C ASN A 314 12.43 4.86 -7.85
N SER A 315 12.27 5.74 -8.83
CA SER A 315 12.92 7.04 -8.86
C SER A 315 11.94 8.11 -9.29
N ARG A 316 12.00 9.28 -8.66
CA ARG A 316 11.16 10.44 -9.00
C ARG A 316 12.00 11.52 -9.64
N SER A 317 11.38 12.25 -10.57
CA SER A 317 11.95 13.37 -11.34
C SER A 317 13.17 12.98 -12.21
N SER A 318 13.56 13.85 -13.14
CA SER A 318 14.60 13.58 -14.15
C SER A 318 15.93 14.30 -13.86
N GLY A 319 16.11 14.88 -12.67
CA GLY A 319 17.27 15.71 -12.33
C GLY A 319 18.60 14.97 -12.23
N ALA A 320 18.61 13.63 -12.28
CA ALA A 320 19.78 12.79 -12.44
C ALA A 320 19.44 11.48 -13.16
N THR A 321 20.47 10.81 -13.67
CA THR A 321 20.38 9.46 -14.26
C THR A 321 21.25 8.50 -13.47
N VAL A 322 20.69 7.35 -13.08
CA VAL A 322 21.46 6.24 -12.49
C VAL A 322 22.22 5.51 -13.60
N LEU A 323 23.53 5.35 -13.42
CA LEU A 323 24.39 4.68 -14.39
C LEU A 323 24.62 3.21 -14.03
N ASP A 324 25.00 2.94 -12.78
CA ASP A 324 25.22 1.59 -12.25
C ASP A 324 25.40 1.61 -10.72
N TYR A 325 25.50 0.41 -10.15
CA TYR A 325 25.67 0.15 -8.73
C TYR A 325 26.98 -0.58 -8.48
N TRP A 326 27.59 -0.31 -7.32
CA TRP A 326 28.90 -0.86 -6.95
C TRP A 326 28.94 -1.25 -5.48
N LEU A 327 29.76 -2.24 -5.14
CA LEU A 327 30.11 -2.60 -3.77
C LEU A 327 31.53 -2.17 -3.45
N LEU A 328 31.67 -1.33 -2.44
CA LEU A 328 32.98 -0.94 -1.93
C LEU A 328 33.59 -2.07 -1.11
N PRO A 329 34.92 -2.20 -1.04
CA PRO A 329 35.56 -3.14 -0.13
C PRO A 329 35.15 -2.89 1.32
N ALA A 330 35.15 -3.93 2.14
CA ALA A 330 34.86 -3.83 3.57
C ALA A 330 35.70 -2.72 4.23
N GLY A 331 35.06 -1.87 5.04
CA GLY A 331 35.71 -0.76 5.74
C GLY A 331 36.03 0.48 4.90
N GLN A 332 35.67 0.52 3.61
CA GLN A 332 35.92 1.68 2.73
C GLN A 332 34.70 2.59 2.50
N ALA A 333 33.95 2.89 3.55
CA ALA A 333 32.77 3.77 3.46
C ALA A 333 33.11 5.15 2.86
N ILE A 334 32.13 5.78 2.19
CA ILE A 334 32.26 7.11 1.60
C ILE A 334 31.40 8.15 2.32
N PRO A 335 31.78 9.44 2.27
CA PRO A 335 30.95 10.50 2.85
C PRO A 335 29.57 10.54 2.20
N GLN A 336 28.58 11.00 2.96
CA GLN A 336 27.20 11.13 2.46
C GLN A 336 27.09 12.00 1.21
N ALA A 337 27.90 13.05 1.12
CA ALA A 337 27.96 13.92 -0.07
C ALA A 337 28.48 13.20 -1.34
N GLY A 338 29.02 11.99 -1.20
CA GLY A 338 29.59 11.17 -2.26
C GLY A 338 31.03 11.51 -2.62
N ILE A 339 31.56 10.78 -3.60
CA ILE A 339 32.89 11.01 -4.17
C ILE A 339 32.84 11.03 -5.70
N ASN A 340 33.76 11.78 -6.33
CA ASN A 340 33.77 11.95 -7.79
C ASN A 340 34.56 10.86 -8.53
N ARG A 341 35.30 10.01 -7.81
CA ARG A 341 36.09 8.90 -8.37
C ARG A 341 35.81 7.64 -7.57
N GLN A 342 35.84 6.50 -8.25
CA GLN A 342 35.68 5.18 -7.63
C GLN A 342 36.81 4.92 -6.62
N ARG A 343 36.50 4.19 -5.52
CA ARG A 343 37.50 3.65 -4.60
C ARG A 343 38.27 2.49 -5.25
N SER A 344 39.54 2.34 -4.89
CA SER A 344 40.33 1.18 -5.32
C SER A 344 39.69 -0.11 -4.79
N GLY A 345 39.56 -1.13 -5.64
CA GLY A 345 38.94 -2.41 -5.28
C GLY A 345 37.40 -2.40 -5.23
N ALA A 346 36.72 -1.28 -5.55
CA ALA A 346 35.27 -1.31 -5.69
C ALA A 346 34.86 -2.16 -6.89
N GLU A 347 33.82 -2.97 -6.72
CA GLU A 347 33.34 -3.91 -7.72
C GLU A 347 31.97 -3.46 -8.24
N ARG A 348 31.81 -3.40 -9.56
CA ARG A 348 30.52 -3.11 -10.17
C ARG A 348 29.60 -4.29 -9.90
N ILE A 349 28.35 -4.03 -9.53
CA ILE A 349 27.38 -5.11 -9.34
C ILE A 349 27.16 -5.84 -10.66
N GLY A 350 27.66 -7.07 -10.67
CA GLY A 350 27.33 -8.23 -11.49
C GLY A 350 27.31 -9.39 -10.51
N PRO A 351 28.00 -10.53 -10.74
CA PRO A 351 28.27 -11.51 -9.69
C PRO A 351 29.39 -11.00 -8.77
N VAL A 352 29.04 -10.55 -7.57
CA VAL A 352 29.97 -10.17 -6.51
C VAL A 352 29.68 -11.02 -5.28
N GLN A 353 30.68 -11.77 -4.79
CA GLN A 353 30.52 -12.61 -3.61
C GLN A 353 30.77 -11.79 -2.34
N LEU A 354 29.87 -11.95 -1.38
CA LEU A 354 29.99 -11.50 -0.01
C LEU A 354 30.27 -12.71 0.86
N ASP A 355 31.35 -12.68 1.64
CA ASP A 355 31.65 -13.74 2.61
C ASP A 355 30.69 -13.67 3.80
N ALA A 356 30.58 -14.77 4.55
CA ALA A 356 29.68 -14.86 5.70
C ALA A 356 29.96 -13.76 6.73
N GLY A 357 28.94 -12.94 7.04
CA GLY A 357 29.06 -11.79 7.94
C GLY A 357 29.78 -10.57 7.36
N GLU A 358 30.20 -10.62 6.09
CA GLU A 358 30.87 -9.50 5.44
C GLU A 358 29.93 -8.30 5.31
N ARG A 359 30.48 -7.10 5.58
CA ARG A 359 29.80 -5.82 5.45
C ARG A 359 30.42 -5.02 4.32
N ARG A 360 29.62 -4.68 3.30
CA ARG A 360 30.08 -3.86 2.16
C ARG A 360 29.11 -2.73 1.88
N GLU A 361 29.65 -1.53 1.67
CA GLU A 361 28.84 -0.37 1.34
C GLU A 361 28.41 -0.43 -0.13
N LEU A 362 27.10 -0.37 -0.34
CA LEU A 362 26.48 -0.26 -1.65
C LEU A 362 26.43 1.21 -2.05
N VAL A 363 27.03 1.53 -3.20
CA VAL A 363 27.01 2.87 -3.77
C VAL A 363 26.34 2.87 -5.14
N VAL A 364 25.66 3.97 -5.44
CA VAL A 364 25.13 4.25 -6.78
C VAL A 364 26.00 5.28 -7.47
N ARG A 365 26.26 5.06 -8.75
CA ARG A 365 26.84 6.08 -9.62
C ARG A 365 25.74 6.78 -10.39
N VAL A 366 25.66 8.10 -10.22
CA VAL A 366 24.69 8.94 -10.93
C VAL A 366 25.40 9.99 -11.78
N VAL A 367 24.67 10.57 -12.73
CA VAL A 367 25.05 11.80 -13.44
C VAL A 367 23.94 12.84 -13.30
N GLY A 368 24.29 14.07 -12.93
CA GLY A 368 23.32 15.15 -12.79
C GLY A 368 22.77 15.61 -14.14
N ASN A 369 21.46 15.82 -14.24
CA ASN A 369 20.79 16.38 -15.42
C ASN A 369 20.29 17.81 -15.19
N GLY A 370 20.31 18.29 -13.94
CA GLY A 370 19.82 19.59 -13.53
C GLY A 370 18.35 19.52 -13.10
N GLY A 371 18.13 19.53 -11.79
CA GLY A 371 16.79 19.44 -11.19
C GLY A 371 16.81 18.63 -9.90
N ALA A 372 15.64 18.37 -9.33
CA ALA A 372 15.48 17.41 -8.26
C ALA A 372 15.53 15.98 -8.80
N PHE A 373 16.01 15.05 -7.98
CA PHE A 373 15.95 13.62 -8.23
C PHE A 373 15.84 12.89 -6.90
N ALA A 374 15.01 11.85 -6.84
CA ALA A 374 14.96 10.95 -5.70
C ALA A 374 15.10 9.52 -6.19
N LEU A 375 15.98 8.74 -5.55
CA LEU A 375 16.03 7.29 -5.67
C LEU A 375 15.40 6.74 -4.39
N ASP A 376 14.18 6.22 -4.51
CA ASP A 376 13.40 5.78 -3.36
C ASP A 376 13.74 4.33 -3.02
N SER A 377 13.79 3.43 -4.02
CA SER A 377 14.14 2.02 -3.80
C SER A 377 14.82 1.34 -4.99
N ILE A 378 15.55 0.27 -4.65
CA ILE A 378 16.28 -0.61 -5.57
C ILE A 378 15.91 -2.07 -5.31
N ARG A 379 16.21 -2.95 -6.25
CA ARG A 379 16.15 -4.41 -6.09
C ARG A 379 17.50 -5.02 -6.37
N LEU A 380 17.97 -5.85 -5.44
CA LEU A 380 19.10 -6.73 -5.66
C LEU A 380 18.60 -8.12 -6.07
N SER A 381 19.31 -8.75 -6.99
CA SER A 381 19.21 -10.19 -7.24
C SER A 381 20.39 -10.86 -6.54
N TYR A 382 20.15 -11.98 -5.89
CA TYR A 382 21.20 -12.72 -5.18
C TYR A 382 21.10 -14.22 -5.42
N ARG A 383 22.19 -14.92 -5.09
CA ARG A 383 22.30 -16.36 -5.11
C ARG A 383 23.02 -16.87 -3.88
N GLN A 384 22.46 -17.91 -3.26
CA GLN A 384 23.11 -18.64 -2.16
C GLN A 384 22.80 -20.11 -2.35
N ASP A 385 23.82 -20.95 -2.42
CA ASP A 385 23.72 -22.42 -2.61
C ASP A 385 22.78 -22.83 -3.76
N GLY A 386 22.93 -22.18 -4.91
CA GLY A 386 22.13 -22.45 -6.10
C GLY A 386 20.68 -21.94 -6.06
N THR A 387 20.24 -21.38 -4.93
CA THR A 387 18.93 -20.70 -4.85
C THR A 387 19.09 -19.26 -5.30
N HIS A 388 18.28 -18.85 -6.27
CA HIS A 388 18.18 -17.46 -6.70
C HIS A 388 17.04 -16.75 -5.98
N GLY A 389 17.28 -15.51 -5.55
CA GLY A 389 16.27 -14.68 -4.94
C GLY A 389 16.43 -13.22 -5.35
N THR A 390 15.44 -12.41 -5.00
CA THR A 390 15.55 -10.96 -5.13
C THR A 390 15.15 -10.30 -3.82
N PHE A 391 15.71 -9.13 -3.56
CA PHE A 391 15.40 -8.38 -2.36
C PHE A 391 15.36 -6.90 -2.65
N GLY A 392 14.29 -6.25 -2.20
CA GLY A 392 14.13 -4.82 -2.36
C GLY A 392 14.64 -4.04 -1.17
N PHE A 393 15.30 -2.91 -1.42
CA PHE A 393 15.79 -2.00 -0.38
C PHE A 393 15.33 -0.58 -0.65
N ALA A 394 14.88 0.09 0.41
CA ALA A 394 14.68 1.54 0.39
C ALA A 394 16.03 2.26 0.54
N THR A 395 16.23 3.38 -0.16
CA THR A 395 17.53 4.08 -0.21
C THR A 395 17.46 5.55 0.17
N PHE A 396 16.29 6.19 0.08
CA PHE A 396 16.04 7.58 0.50
C PHE A 396 16.99 8.65 -0.07
N LEU A 397 17.69 8.36 -1.16
CA LEU A 397 18.67 9.27 -1.74
C LEU A 397 17.95 10.42 -2.46
N ARG A 398 18.21 11.65 -2.02
CA ARG A 398 17.69 12.88 -2.66
C ARG A 398 18.82 13.72 -3.23
N LEU A 399 18.65 14.17 -4.47
CA LEU A 399 19.55 15.07 -5.18
C LEU A 399 18.81 16.31 -5.62
N CYS A 400 19.55 17.40 -5.78
CA CYS A 400 19.03 18.67 -6.25
C CYS A 400 20.07 19.42 -7.08
N SER A 401 19.59 20.33 -7.92
CA SER A 401 20.45 21.33 -8.57
C SER A 401 21.06 22.21 -7.48
N PRO A 402 22.36 22.59 -7.56
CA PRO A 402 22.99 23.48 -6.59
C PRO A 402 22.22 24.78 -6.34
N SER A 403 21.51 25.29 -7.36
CA SER A 403 20.67 26.49 -7.26
C SER A 403 19.38 26.31 -6.46
N ASN A 404 18.91 25.06 -6.31
CA ASN A 404 17.59 24.71 -5.79
C ASN A 404 17.67 23.74 -4.59
N CYS A 405 18.88 23.48 -4.06
CA CYS A 405 19.08 22.72 -2.84
C CYS A 405 18.78 23.61 -1.63
N ALA A 406 17.50 23.81 -1.32
CA ALA A 406 17.12 24.28 0.00
C ALA A 406 17.15 23.08 0.98
N PRO A 407 17.63 23.28 2.23
CA PRO A 407 17.57 22.26 3.28
C PRO A 407 16.13 21.87 3.64
#